data_AF-A0A661HD65-F1
#
_entry.id   AF-A0A661HD65-F1
#
_cell.length_a   1.000
_cell.length_b   1.000
_cell.length_c   1.000
_cell.angle_alpha   90.00
_cell.angle_beta   90.00
_cell.angle_gamma   90.00
#
_symmetry.space_group_name_H-M   'P 1'
#
loop_
_entity.id
_entity.type
_entity.pdbx_description
1 polymer ?
#
loop_
_entity_poly.entity_id
_entity_poly.type
_entity_poly.pdbx_seq_one_letter_code
_entity_poly.pdbx_strand_id
1 'polypeptide(L)'
;MESLKTSKVATDRRKFIFRSSQAVIGAALVSSALPSSAGDADSYLALDSSAKQLCGTCQHWGGRRRISADGKSLEIDGLGWCNNPKSPNYRKTTGPKGGMKLVWEKWSEIPA
;
A
#
# COMPACT_ATOMS: atom_id res chain seq x y z
N MET A 1 3.75 -15.96 -47.99
CA MET A 1 2.90 -16.10 -46.80
C MET A 1 3.73 -15.71 -45.60
N GLU A 2 3.63 -14.44 -45.21
CA GLU A 2 4.30 -13.89 -44.03
C GLU A 2 3.40 -14.14 -42.81
N SER A 3 3.97 -14.57 -41.69
CA SER A 3 3.31 -14.41 -40.39
C SER A 3 4.34 -14.08 -39.31
N LEU A 4 3.95 -13.08 -38.54
CA LEU A 4 4.79 -12.12 -37.83
C LEU A 4 5.30 -12.65 -36.49
N LYS A 5 6.59 -12.38 -36.22
CA LYS A 5 7.22 -12.45 -34.91
C LYS A 5 6.82 -11.22 -34.11
N THR A 6 6.09 -11.40 -33.01
CA THR A 6 5.89 -10.36 -31.99
C THR A 6 7.11 -10.32 -31.08
N SER A 7 7.98 -9.33 -31.29
CA SER A 7 9.05 -8.97 -30.36
C SER A 7 8.65 -7.73 -29.56
N LYS A 8 8.78 -7.85 -28.24
CA LYS A 8 8.47 -6.84 -27.21
C LYS A 8 9.14 -5.50 -27.52
N VAL A 9 8.33 -4.46 -27.67
CA VAL A 9 8.81 -3.08 -27.77
C VAL A 9 9.31 -2.64 -26.39
N ALA A 10 10.63 -2.53 -26.25
CA ALA A 10 11.26 -1.82 -25.15
C ALA A 10 10.90 -0.33 -25.29
N THR A 11 10.18 0.20 -24.29
CA THR A 11 9.82 1.62 -24.22
C THR A 11 11.08 2.45 -23.95
N ASP A 12 11.65 3.00 -25.01
CA ASP A 12 12.72 4.01 -24.97
C ASP A 12 12.18 5.29 -24.31
N ARG A 13 12.46 5.46 -23.02
CA ARG A 13 11.99 6.59 -22.19
C ARG A 13 12.85 7.86 -22.34
N ARG A 14 13.62 8.01 -23.44
CA ARG A 14 14.56 9.14 -23.56
C ARG A 14 14.68 9.69 -24.98
N LYS A 15 13.61 10.30 -25.52
CA LYS A 15 13.78 11.38 -26.51
C LYS A 15 12.47 12.08 -26.83
N PHE A 16 12.06 13.04 -26.00
CA PHE A 16 11.09 14.05 -26.46
C PHE A 16 11.36 15.41 -25.82
N ILE A 17 12.61 15.88 -25.95
CA ILE A 17 12.92 17.31 -25.85
C ILE A 17 13.83 17.64 -27.02
N PHE A 18 13.26 18.06 -28.16
CA PHE A 18 13.78 19.15 -29.00
C PHE A 18 12.89 19.32 -30.25
N ARG A 19 12.02 20.32 -30.23
CA ARG A 19 11.65 21.13 -31.41
C ARG A 19 10.82 22.32 -30.96
N SER A 20 11.51 23.39 -30.58
CA SER A 20 10.96 24.74 -30.49
C SER A 20 11.01 25.36 -31.89
N SER A 21 9.85 25.69 -32.46
CA SER A 21 9.73 26.58 -33.61
C SER A 21 8.40 27.31 -33.51
N GLN A 22 8.47 28.61 -33.70
CA GLN A 22 7.56 29.64 -33.20
C GLN A 22 6.19 29.67 -33.87
N ALA A 23 5.20 30.14 -33.09
CA ALA A 23 4.25 31.24 -33.40
C ALA A 23 2.82 30.89 -32.98
N VAL A 24 2.18 31.78 -32.22
CA VAL A 24 0.97 32.55 -32.57
C VAL A 24 0.40 33.21 -31.31
N ILE A 25 0.05 34.48 -31.50
CA ILE A 25 -0.54 35.47 -30.62
C ILE A 25 -1.91 35.02 -30.09
N GLY A 26 -2.19 35.24 -28.80
CA GLY A 26 -3.55 35.54 -28.32
C GLY A 26 -4.19 34.55 -27.34
N ALA A 27 -4.91 35.14 -26.39
CA ALA A 27 -5.76 34.56 -25.33
C ALA A 27 -5.03 33.99 -24.10
N ALA A 28 -4.94 34.82 -23.06
CA ALA A 28 -4.72 34.39 -21.69
C ALA A 28 -5.93 33.56 -21.22
N LEU A 29 -5.79 32.24 -21.22
CA LEU A 29 -6.62 31.36 -20.42
C LEU A 29 -5.78 30.93 -19.23
N VAL A 30 -6.12 31.48 -18.05
CA VAL A 30 -5.67 30.96 -16.76
C VAL A 30 -6.25 29.55 -16.62
N SER A 31 -5.55 28.58 -17.18
CA SER A 31 -5.80 27.17 -16.90
C SER A 31 -5.05 26.86 -15.62
N SER A 32 -5.77 26.95 -14.51
CA SER A 32 -5.35 26.41 -13.23
C SER A 32 -4.95 24.95 -13.44
N ALA A 33 -3.64 24.69 -13.53
CA ALA A 33 -3.10 23.35 -13.48
C ALA A 33 -3.41 22.81 -12.08
N LEU A 34 -4.50 22.06 -11.99
CA LEU A 34 -4.78 21.21 -10.84
C LEU A 34 -3.58 20.25 -10.72
N PRO A 35 -2.84 20.25 -9.59
CA PRO A 35 -1.88 19.18 -9.35
C PRO A 35 -2.70 17.90 -9.14
N SER A 36 -2.84 17.10 -10.19
CA SER A 36 -3.29 15.71 -10.06
C SER A 36 -2.16 14.95 -9.38
N SER A 37 -2.15 14.95 -8.05
CA SER A 37 -1.36 14.03 -7.25
C SER A 37 -1.95 12.63 -7.45
N ALA A 38 -1.55 11.96 -8.53
CA ALA A 38 -1.65 10.51 -8.65
C ALA A 38 -0.60 9.90 -7.72
N GLY A 39 -0.81 10.07 -6.41
CA GLY A 39 -0.16 9.25 -5.41
C GLY A 39 -0.92 7.94 -5.38
N ASP A 40 -0.32 6.87 -5.88
CA ASP A 40 -0.61 5.51 -5.42
C ASP A 40 -0.27 5.49 -3.92
N ALA A 41 -1.18 6.02 -3.10
CA ALA A 41 -1.11 5.94 -1.66
C ALA A 41 -1.49 4.50 -1.30
N ASP A 42 -0.49 3.62 -1.32
CA ASP A 42 -0.51 2.34 -0.59
C ASP A 42 -0.98 2.68 0.83
N SER A 43 -2.29 2.50 1.08
CA SER A 43 -2.97 3.13 2.20
C SER A 43 -2.69 2.31 3.46
N TYR A 44 -1.55 2.57 4.09
CA TYR A 44 -1.21 1.96 5.36
C TYR A 44 -2.22 2.40 6.43
N LEU A 45 -2.83 1.42 7.08
CA LEU A 45 -3.66 1.65 8.25
C LEU A 45 -2.76 1.74 9.47
N ALA A 46 -2.72 2.93 10.08
CA ALA A 46 -2.04 3.13 11.35
C ALA A 46 -2.89 2.55 12.51
N LEU A 47 -2.24 1.77 13.36
CA LEU A 47 -2.79 1.18 14.57
C LEU A 47 -1.90 1.52 15.76
N ASP A 48 -2.50 1.71 16.92
CA ASP A 48 -1.73 1.87 18.15
C ASP A 48 -1.06 0.52 18.53
N SER A 49 0.24 0.57 18.81
CA SER A 49 1.03 -0.63 19.15
C SER A 49 0.59 -1.28 20.47
N SER A 50 0.05 -0.50 21.42
CA SER A 50 -0.45 -0.98 22.70
C SER A 50 -1.86 -1.56 22.61
N ALA A 51 -2.54 -1.41 21.46
CA ALA A 51 -3.88 -1.92 21.26
C ALA A 51 -3.92 -3.46 21.37
N LYS A 52 -4.68 -3.94 22.35
CA LYS A 52 -4.85 -5.36 22.60
C LYS A 52 -6.00 -5.93 21.79
N GLN A 53 -6.00 -7.25 21.60
CA GLN A 53 -7.11 -7.99 20.99
C GLN A 53 -7.43 -7.61 19.55
N LEU A 54 -6.46 -7.03 18.82
CA LEU A 54 -6.60 -6.71 17.40
C LEU A 54 -5.78 -7.66 16.54
N CYS A 55 -6.30 -8.02 15.36
CA CYS A 55 -5.56 -8.84 14.40
C CYS A 55 -4.20 -8.22 14.05
N GLY A 56 -4.16 -6.91 13.85
CA GLY A 56 -2.95 -6.19 13.47
C GLY A 56 -1.84 -6.22 14.52
N THR A 57 -2.17 -6.42 15.80
CA THR A 57 -1.22 -6.50 16.92
C THR A 57 -0.96 -7.94 17.38
N CYS A 58 -1.57 -8.93 16.73
CA CYS A 58 -1.47 -10.35 17.10
C CYS A 58 -0.22 -11.03 16.51
N GLN A 59 0.46 -11.90 17.25
CA GLN A 59 1.62 -12.68 16.75
C GLN A 59 1.30 -13.47 15.46
N HIS A 60 0.05 -13.94 15.32
CA HIS A 60 -0.36 -14.82 14.22
C HIS A 60 -0.90 -14.09 12.98
N TRP A 61 -0.70 -12.79 12.89
CA TRP A 61 -1.06 -12.02 11.69
C TRP A 61 -0.16 -12.40 10.51
N GLY A 62 -0.78 -12.75 9.38
CA GLY A 62 -0.07 -13.10 8.14
C GLY A 62 0.05 -11.97 7.12
N GLY A 63 -0.50 -10.78 7.41
CA GLY A 63 -0.37 -9.62 6.51
C GLY A 63 0.92 -8.84 6.75
N ARG A 64 1.29 -7.98 5.78
CA ARG A 64 2.45 -7.11 5.91
C ARG A 64 2.18 -6.03 6.95
N ARG A 65 3.11 -5.86 7.89
CA ARG A 65 3.05 -4.81 8.93
C ARG A 65 4.46 -4.41 9.36
N ARG A 66 4.59 -3.16 9.83
CA ARG A 66 5.83 -2.61 10.40
C ARG A 66 5.53 -1.79 11.65
N ILE A 67 6.49 -1.74 12.57
CA ILE A 67 6.44 -0.87 13.75
C ILE A 67 7.08 0.47 13.36
N SER A 68 6.48 1.58 13.81
CA SER A 68 7.04 2.91 13.63
C SER A 68 8.36 3.07 14.38
N ALA A 69 9.20 4.02 13.96
CA ALA A 69 10.52 4.22 14.56
C ALA A 69 10.48 4.53 16.07
N ASP A 70 9.40 5.15 16.54
CA ASP A 70 9.15 5.46 17.95
C ASP A 70 8.48 4.31 18.72
N GLY A 71 8.16 3.20 18.06
CA GLY A 71 7.54 2.03 18.66
C GLY A 71 6.06 2.17 19.01
N LYS A 72 5.44 3.34 18.78
CA LYS A 72 4.09 3.64 19.27
C LYS A 72 2.99 3.17 18.33
N SER A 73 3.28 3.04 17.05
CA SER A 73 2.29 2.70 16.04
C SER A 73 2.74 1.55 15.14
N LEU A 74 1.75 0.89 14.57
CA LEU A 74 1.88 -0.17 13.59
C LEU A 74 1.29 0.32 12.28
N GLU A 75 2.07 0.24 11.22
CA GLU A 75 1.58 0.49 9.88
C GLU A 75 1.29 -0.84 9.21
N ILE A 76 0.02 -1.05 8.85
CA ILE A 76 -0.46 -2.32 8.32
C ILE A 76 -1.02 -2.12 6.93
N ASP A 77 -0.60 -3.01 6.04
CA ASP A 77 -1.04 -3.03 4.66
C ASP A 77 -2.34 -3.84 4.53
N GLY A 78 -3.47 -3.13 4.52
CA GLY A 78 -4.78 -3.68 4.19
C GLY A 78 -5.19 -4.92 5.00
N LEU A 79 -5.63 -5.95 4.28
CA LEU A 79 -6.12 -7.21 4.84
C LEU A 79 -4.98 -8.22 5.07
N GLY A 80 -5.17 -9.12 6.03
CA GLY A 80 -4.21 -10.18 6.32
C GLY A 80 -4.89 -11.50 6.66
N TRP A 81 -4.12 -12.57 6.67
CA TRP A 81 -4.60 -13.90 7.02
C TRP A 81 -4.38 -14.24 8.50
N CYS A 82 -5.29 -15.01 9.09
CA CYS A 82 -5.12 -15.51 10.44
C CYS A 82 -4.42 -16.88 10.43
N ASN A 83 -3.23 -16.94 11.03
CA ASN A 83 -2.44 -18.17 11.16
C ASN A 83 -2.61 -18.87 12.52
N ASN A 84 -3.50 -18.39 13.39
CA ASN A 84 -3.74 -19.02 14.68
C ASN A 84 -4.75 -20.18 14.54
N PRO A 85 -4.34 -21.46 14.74
CA PRO A 85 -5.24 -22.61 14.61
C PRO A 85 -6.38 -22.61 15.64
N LYS A 86 -6.25 -21.87 16.74
CA LYS A 86 -7.28 -21.73 17.77
C LYS A 86 -8.34 -20.66 17.42
N SER A 87 -8.10 -19.85 16.38
CA SER A 87 -9.01 -18.77 15.99
C SER A 87 -10.17 -19.30 15.14
N PRO A 88 -11.41 -18.78 15.33
CA PRO A 88 -12.53 -19.06 14.41
C PRO A 88 -12.28 -18.51 12.99
N ASN A 89 -11.30 -17.63 12.85
CA ASN A 89 -10.85 -17.06 11.58
C ASN A 89 -9.61 -17.76 11.02
N TYR A 90 -9.16 -18.88 11.58
CA TYR A 90 -8.01 -19.63 11.06
C TYR A 90 -8.16 -19.89 9.56
N ARG A 91 -7.13 -19.55 8.79
CA ARG A 91 -7.12 -19.64 7.32
C ARG A 91 -8.19 -18.81 6.62
N LYS A 92 -8.61 -17.70 7.24
CA LYS A 92 -9.48 -16.69 6.64
C LYS A 92 -8.80 -15.33 6.63
N THR A 93 -9.18 -14.51 5.66
CA THR A 93 -8.78 -13.12 5.58
C THR A 93 -9.56 -12.30 6.61
N THR A 94 -8.86 -11.43 7.34
CA THR A 94 -9.42 -10.55 8.36
C THR A 94 -8.83 -9.15 8.23
N GLY A 95 -9.59 -8.14 8.66
CA GLY A 95 -9.07 -6.78 8.78
C GLY A 95 -8.19 -6.62 10.02
N PRO A 96 -7.28 -5.62 10.04
CA PRO A 96 -6.32 -5.44 11.12
C PRO A 96 -6.97 -4.97 12.43
N LYS A 97 -8.14 -4.32 12.33
CA LYS A 97 -9.00 -3.96 13.46
C LYS A 97 -9.96 -5.09 13.89
N GLY A 98 -9.87 -6.27 13.28
CA GLY A 98 -10.67 -7.43 13.65
C GLY A 98 -10.39 -7.84 15.10
N GLY A 99 -11.46 -8.00 15.88
CA GLY A 99 -11.35 -8.36 17.29
C GLY A 99 -11.03 -9.84 17.48
N MET A 100 -10.01 -10.14 18.29
CA MET A 100 -9.71 -11.49 18.77
C MET A 100 -9.60 -11.47 20.30
N LYS A 101 -10.72 -11.61 21.00
CA LYS A 101 -10.72 -11.60 22.48
C LYS A 101 -10.14 -12.87 23.11
N LEU A 102 -10.29 -14.02 22.45
CA LEU A 102 -10.03 -15.33 23.07
C LEU A 102 -8.65 -15.92 22.76
N VAL A 103 -8.01 -15.50 21.67
CA VAL A 103 -6.81 -16.17 21.12
C VAL A 103 -5.74 -15.17 20.67
N TRP A 104 -5.81 -13.95 21.18
CA TRP A 104 -4.84 -12.91 20.86
C TRP A 104 -3.60 -13.06 21.73
N GLU A 105 -2.45 -13.04 21.07
CA GLU A 105 -1.13 -13.04 21.68
C GLU A 105 -0.39 -11.81 21.13
N LYS A 106 0.22 -11.01 22.01
CA LYS A 106 0.95 -9.80 21.60
C LYS A 106 2.06 -10.19 20.62
N TRP A 107 2.19 -9.43 19.53
CA TRP A 107 3.31 -9.60 18.61
C TRP A 107 4.64 -9.28 19.30
N SER A 108 5.60 -10.21 19.22
CA SER A 108 6.91 -10.18 19.88
C SER A 108 7.75 -8.95 19.55
N GLU A 109 7.56 -8.36 18.37
CA GLU A 109 8.30 -7.17 17.94
C GLU A 109 7.79 -5.89 18.63
N ILE A 110 6.57 -5.89 19.17
CA ILE A 110 6.00 -4.71 19.84
C ILE A 110 6.70 -4.52 21.19
N PRO A 111 7.33 -3.35 21.46
CA PRO A 111 7.99 -3.06 22.73
C PRO A 111 7.08 -3.29 23.93
N ALA A 112 7.64 -3.75 25.05
CA ALA A 112 6.92 -4.10 26.27
C ALA A 112 6.01 -2.97 26.78
#